data_AF-A0A815UB02-F1
#
_entry.id   AF-A0A815UB02-F1
#
_cell.length_a   1.000
_cell.length_b   1.000
_cell.length_c   1.000
_cell.angle_alpha   90.00
_cell.angle_beta   90.00
_cell.angle_gamma   90.00
#
_symmetry.space_group_name_H-M   'P 1'
#
loop_
_entity.id
_entity.type
_entity.pdbx_description
1 polymer ?
#
loop_
_entity_poly.entity_id
_entity_poly.type
_entity_poly.pdbx_seq_one_letter_code
_entity_poly.pdbx_strand_id
1 'polypeptide(L)'
;LWTKRSEKALQEAIINKNLMNETNKYFLDILNQFINKTTLDLTKYQRLKYETLITIHLHQRDIFQELYITGIRSDLDFDWTKQCRFYFRDDEDVLLVKITDVTFIYDNEALGCPDRLVITPLTDRCYISIAQALGI
;
A
#
# COMPACT_ATOMS: atom_id res chain seq x y z
N LEU A 1 -5.04 1.47 6.22
CA LEU A 1 -4.16 2.43 6.93
C LEU A 1 -3.22 3.18 5.99
N TRP A 2 -2.42 2.48 5.15
CA TRP A 2 -1.50 3.11 4.19
C TRP A 2 -2.22 4.03 3.19
N THR A 3 -3.21 3.51 2.43
CA THR A 3 -3.96 4.28 1.41
C THR A 3 -4.49 5.60 1.95
N LYS A 4 -5.29 5.56 3.02
CA LYS A 4 -5.87 6.74 3.67
C LYS A 4 -4.82 7.78 4.10
N ARG A 5 -3.67 7.32 4.63
CA ARG A 5 -2.62 8.23 5.12
C ARG A 5 -1.82 8.85 3.98
N SER A 6 -1.52 8.07 2.94
CA SER A 6 -0.85 8.55 1.73
C SER A 6 -1.71 9.56 0.97
N GLU A 7 -3.02 9.29 0.83
CA GLU A 7 -3.96 10.18 0.15
C GLU A 7 -4.16 11.48 0.91
N LYS A 8 -4.33 11.41 2.24
CA LYS A 8 -4.32 12.60 3.10
C LYS A 8 -3.05 13.42 2.91
N ALA A 9 -1.89 12.76 2.91
CA ALA A 9 -0.62 13.43 2.71
C ALA A 9 -0.55 14.13 1.34
N LEU A 10 -1.02 13.49 0.26
CA LEU A 10 -1.07 14.09 -1.08
C LEU A 10 -2.00 15.30 -1.13
N GLN A 11 -3.23 15.19 -0.61
CA GLN A 11 -4.23 16.26 -0.62
C GLN A 11 -3.79 17.49 0.19
N GLU A 12 -3.19 17.27 1.36
CA GLU A 12 -2.75 18.34 2.25
C GLU A 12 -1.33 18.85 1.95
N ALA A 13 -0.59 18.23 1.03
CA ALA A 13 0.80 18.60 0.75
C ALA A 13 0.98 20.01 0.17
N ILE A 14 -0.08 20.55 -0.44
CA ILE A 14 -0.09 21.94 -0.94
C ILE A 14 -0.05 22.93 0.23
N ILE A 15 -0.75 22.59 1.33
CA ILE A 15 -0.87 23.43 2.53
C ILE A 15 0.34 23.21 3.44
N ASN A 16 0.72 21.95 3.66
CA ASN A 16 1.85 21.58 4.50
C ASN A 16 2.91 20.80 3.71
N LYS A 17 3.95 21.52 3.27
CA LYS A 17 5.07 20.94 2.49
C LYS A 17 5.85 19.86 3.24
N ASN A 18 5.80 19.83 4.57
CA ASN A 18 6.51 18.84 5.39
C ASN A 18 5.74 17.53 5.57
N LEU A 19 4.42 17.53 5.33
CA LEU A 19 3.55 16.38 5.62
C LEU A 19 3.94 15.13 4.82
N MET A 20 4.36 15.29 3.57
CA MET A 20 4.87 14.19 2.75
C MET A 20 6.12 13.56 3.40
N ASN A 21 7.07 14.38 3.85
CA ASN A 21 8.29 13.89 4.50
C ASN A 21 7.98 13.20 5.84
N GLU A 22 7.09 13.77 6.65
CA GLU A 22 6.64 13.18 7.92
C GLU A 22 5.94 11.83 7.70
N THR A 23 5.05 11.75 6.71
CA THR A 23 4.35 10.51 6.36
C THR A 23 5.31 9.44 5.86
N ASN A 24 6.31 9.84 5.07
CA ASN A 24 7.35 8.93 4.59
C ASN A 24 8.21 8.39 5.74
N LYS A 25 8.61 9.25 6.68
CA LYS A 25 9.29 8.82 7.92
C LYS A 25 8.44 7.88 8.76
N TYR A 26 7.14 8.13 8.84
CA TYR A 26 6.20 7.25 9.55
C TYR A 26 6.15 5.85 8.93
N PHE A 27 6.12 5.73 7.59
CA PHE A 27 6.17 4.43 6.93
C PHE A 27 7.50 3.71 7.14
N LEU A 28 8.61 4.46 7.17
CA LEU A 28 9.92 3.90 7.50
C LEU A 28 9.98 3.37 8.94
N ASP A 29 9.41 4.10 9.90
CA ASP A 29 9.36 3.67 11.30
C ASP A 29 8.56 2.37 11.47
N ILE A 30 7.39 2.26 10.84
CA ILE A 30 6.61 1.02 10.82
C ILE A 30 7.42 -0.14 10.24
N LEU A 31 8.10 0.07 9.11
CA LEU A 31 8.92 -0.96 8.49
C LEU A 31 10.03 -1.43 9.44
N ASN A 32 10.72 -0.49 10.08
CA ASN A 32 11.76 -0.80 11.08
C ASN A 32 11.18 -1.54 12.30
N GLN A 33 9.98 -1.20 12.74
CA GLN A 33 9.30 -1.96 13.81
C GLN A 33 9.07 -3.42 13.41
N PHE A 34 8.64 -3.70 12.17
CA PHE A 34 8.50 -5.08 11.70
C PHE A 34 9.82 -5.80 11.59
N ILE A 35 10.86 -5.15 11.04
CA ILE A 35 12.21 -5.72 10.98
C ILE A 35 12.71 -6.06 12.38
N ASN A 36 12.55 -5.16 13.35
CA ASN A 36 12.95 -5.39 14.73
C ASN A 36 12.17 -6.54 15.40
N LYS A 37 10.95 -6.84 14.96
CA LYS A 37 10.23 -8.03 15.47
C LYS A 37 10.87 -9.33 15.00
N THR A 38 11.47 -9.36 13.81
CA THR A 38 12.09 -10.58 13.27
C THR A 38 13.38 -11.00 13.96
N THR A 39 13.99 -10.10 14.74
CA THR A 39 15.20 -10.37 15.53
C THR A 39 14.91 -11.06 16.87
N LEU A 40 13.63 -11.15 17.26
CA LEU A 40 13.18 -11.86 18.45
C LEU A 40 12.96 -13.35 18.16
N ASP A 41 12.83 -14.13 19.23
CA ASP A 41 12.37 -15.52 19.15
C ASP A 41 10.88 -15.55 18.78
N LEU A 42 10.61 -16.03 17.57
CA LEU A 42 9.28 -16.11 16.99
C LEU A 42 8.93 -17.55 16.65
N THR A 43 7.66 -17.92 16.82
CA THR A 43 7.13 -19.14 16.21
C THR A 43 7.22 -19.06 14.69
N LYS A 44 7.22 -20.21 14.01
CA LYS A 44 7.25 -20.28 12.53
C LYS A 44 6.15 -19.42 11.88
N TYR A 45 4.93 -19.46 12.43
CA TYR A 45 3.80 -18.67 11.93
C TYR A 45 4.00 -17.16 12.14
N GLN A 46 4.48 -16.75 13.32
CA GLN A 46 4.75 -15.33 13.59
C GLN A 46 5.85 -14.79 12.68
N ARG A 47 6.92 -15.57 12.46
CA ARG A 47 8.01 -15.19 11.55
C ARG A 47 7.48 -14.97 10.13
N LEU A 48 6.73 -15.93 9.59
CA LEU A 48 6.11 -15.82 8.27
C LEU A 48 5.19 -14.59 8.16
N LYS A 49 4.40 -14.31 9.20
CA LYS A 49 3.55 -13.12 9.27
C LYS A 49 4.36 -11.83 9.17
N TYR A 50 5.44 -11.70 9.93
CA TYR A 50 6.28 -10.50 9.88
C TYR A 50 7.04 -10.37 8.55
N GLU A 51 7.55 -11.46 7.99
CA GLU A 51 8.18 -11.46 6.66
C GLU A 51 7.19 -10.97 5.59
N THR A 52 5.95 -11.48 5.61
CA THR A 52 4.88 -11.04 4.70
C THR A 52 4.57 -9.55 4.86
N LEU A 53 4.47 -9.07 6.10
CA LEU A 53 4.25 -7.64 6.38
C LEU A 53 5.42 -6.79 5.89
N ILE A 54 6.67 -7.23 6.09
CA ILE A 54 7.87 -6.52 5.61
C ILE A 54 7.82 -6.39 4.09
N THR A 55 7.51 -7.46 3.35
CA THR A 55 7.40 -7.41 1.87
C THR A 55 6.36 -6.39 1.41
N ILE A 56 5.18 -6.35 2.04
CA ILE A 56 4.11 -5.40 1.70
C ILE A 56 4.53 -3.97 2.03
N HIS A 57 5.07 -3.74 3.24
CA HIS A 57 5.44 -2.41 3.72
C HIS A 57 6.65 -1.82 3.00
N LEU A 58 7.61 -2.66 2.59
CA LEU A 58 8.75 -2.22 1.78
C LEU A 58 8.27 -1.61 0.46
N HIS A 59 7.41 -2.35 -0.27
CA HIS A 59 6.83 -1.88 -1.54
C HIS A 59 5.99 -0.60 -1.36
N GLN A 60 5.13 -0.55 -0.34
CA GLN A 60 4.35 0.64 0.00
C GLN A 60 5.22 1.88 0.30
N ARG A 61 6.37 1.68 0.97
CA ARG A 61 7.34 2.74 1.26
C ARG A 61 8.09 3.17 0.01
N ASP A 62 8.46 2.22 -0.86
CA ASP A 62 9.11 2.51 -2.14
C ASP A 62 8.20 3.39 -3.03
N ILE A 63 6.92 3.03 -3.16
CA ILE A 63 5.92 3.84 -3.88
C ILE A 63 5.85 5.25 -3.29
N PHE A 64 5.64 5.38 -1.98
CA PHE A 64 5.43 6.69 -1.37
C PHE A 64 6.70 7.56 -1.41
N GLN A 65 7.88 6.95 -1.29
CA GLN A 65 9.17 7.61 -1.50
C GLN A 65 9.31 8.15 -2.92
N GLU A 66 8.90 7.37 -3.93
CA GLU A 66 8.91 7.79 -5.33
C GLU A 66 8.02 9.03 -5.53
N LEU A 67 6.76 8.98 -5.09
CA LEU A 67 5.83 10.12 -5.13
C LEU A 67 6.40 11.38 -4.45
N TYR A 68 7.13 11.18 -3.35
CA TYR A 68 7.78 12.28 -2.64
C TYR A 68 8.90 12.91 -3.47
N ILE A 69 9.81 12.10 -4.02
CA ILE A 69 10.97 12.55 -4.82
C ILE A 69 10.53 13.19 -6.13
N THR A 70 9.55 12.62 -6.82
CA THR A 70 9.02 13.14 -8.09
C THR A 70 8.18 14.40 -7.91
N GLY A 71 7.89 14.78 -6.67
CA GLY A 71 7.17 16.02 -6.39
C GLY A 71 5.67 15.91 -6.63
N ILE A 72 5.09 14.71 -6.59
CA ILE A 72 3.66 14.49 -6.79
C ILE A 72 2.88 14.90 -5.54
N ARG A 73 1.84 15.71 -5.74
CA ARG A 73 1.07 16.37 -4.67
C ARG A 73 -0.44 16.31 -4.93
N SER A 74 -0.88 15.40 -5.81
CA SER A 74 -2.29 15.19 -6.11
C SER A 74 -2.61 13.71 -6.04
N ASP A 75 -3.74 13.39 -5.41
CA ASP A 75 -4.37 12.08 -5.36
C ASP A 75 -5.11 11.71 -6.67
N LEU A 76 -5.14 12.63 -7.63
CA LEU A 76 -5.64 12.37 -8.99
C LEU A 76 -4.52 12.01 -9.96
N ASP A 77 -3.26 12.12 -9.54
CA ASP A 77 -2.10 11.82 -10.38
C ASP A 77 -2.05 10.35 -10.77
N PHE A 78 -1.64 10.06 -12.01
CA PHE A 78 -1.54 8.69 -12.50
C PHE A 78 -0.58 7.83 -11.67
N ASP A 79 0.53 8.38 -11.18
CA ASP A 79 1.51 7.61 -10.42
C ASP A 79 0.96 7.14 -9.06
N TRP A 80 -0.03 7.85 -8.51
CA TRP A 80 -0.79 7.41 -7.34
C TRP A 80 -1.96 6.50 -7.73
N THR A 81 -2.75 6.89 -8.74
CA THR A 81 -3.97 6.16 -9.09
C THR A 81 -3.69 4.78 -9.70
N LYS A 82 -2.53 4.59 -10.34
CA LYS A 82 -2.07 3.28 -10.84
C LYS A 82 -1.81 2.24 -9.74
N GLN A 83 -1.66 2.68 -8.50
CA GLN A 83 -1.41 1.80 -7.36
C GLN A 83 -2.70 1.14 -6.88
N CYS A 84 -2.55 -0.03 -6.24
CA CYS A 84 -3.65 -0.70 -5.56
C CYS A 84 -4.00 0.03 -4.25
N ARG A 85 -5.24 0.53 -4.17
CA ARG A 85 -5.73 1.39 -3.10
C ARG A 85 -6.95 0.76 -2.43
N PHE A 86 -6.99 0.80 -1.10
CA PHE A 86 -8.01 0.14 -0.30
C PHE A 86 -8.86 1.18 0.45
N TYR A 87 -10.18 1.11 0.25
CA TYR A 87 -11.15 2.03 0.84
C TYR A 87 -12.23 1.23 1.55
N PHE A 88 -12.27 1.33 2.88
CA PHE A 88 -13.32 0.72 3.67
C PHE A 88 -14.51 1.68 3.76
N ARG A 89 -15.70 1.19 3.44
CA ARG A 89 -16.97 1.92 3.53
C ARG A 89 -17.74 1.44 4.74
N ASP A 90 -17.71 2.24 5.80
CA ASP A 90 -18.32 1.91 7.10
C ASP A 90 -19.85 1.76 7.01
N ASP A 91 -20.49 2.43 6.06
CA ASP A 91 -21.93 2.42 5.81
C ASP A 91 -22.44 1.14 5.17
N GLU A 92 -21.64 0.54 4.29
CA GLU A 92 -21.96 -0.67 3.52
C GLU A 92 -21.27 -1.92 4.09
N ASP A 93 -20.34 -1.77 5.05
CA ASP A 93 -19.46 -2.82 5.59
C ASP A 93 -18.67 -3.55 4.48
N VAL A 94 -18.23 -2.80 3.46
CA VAL A 94 -17.48 -3.33 2.32
C VAL A 94 -16.09 -2.71 2.20
N LEU A 95 -15.13 -3.54 1.80
CA LEU A 95 -13.80 -3.08 1.42
C LEU A 95 -13.71 -2.98 -0.11
N LEU A 96 -13.52 -1.77 -0.60
CA LEU A 96 -13.29 -1.51 -2.01
C LEU A 96 -11.80 -1.50 -2.34
N VAL A 97 -11.44 -2.19 -3.40
CA VAL A 97 -10.10 -2.20 -3.97
C VAL A 97 -10.14 -1.42 -5.27
N LYS A 98 -9.37 -0.34 -5.37
CA LYS A 98 -9.26 0.50 -6.56
C LYS A 98 -7.88 0.39 -7.19
N ILE A 99 -7.85 0.16 -8.49
CA ILE A 99 -6.65 0.21 -9.32
C ILE A 99 -7.03 1.05 -10.53
N THR A 100 -6.29 2.14 -10.78
CA THR A 100 -6.63 3.12 -11.84
C THR A 100 -8.08 3.61 -11.69
N ASP A 101 -8.93 3.40 -12.68
CA ASP A 101 -10.36 3.72 -12.73
C ASP A 101 -11.27 2.53 -12.38
N VAL A 102 -10.73 1.32 -12.25
CA VAL A 102 -11.49 0.11 -11.93
C VAL A 102 -11.64 -0.06 -10.41
N THR A 103 -12.83 -0.47 -9.98
CA THR A 103 -13.16 -0.74 -8.57
C THR A 103 -13.69 -2.16 -8.40
N PHE A 104 -13.11 -2.90 -7.47
CA PHE A 104 -13.56 -4.23 -7.05
C PHE A 104 -14.07 -4.19 -5.61
N ILE A 105 -15.04 -5.05 -5.31
CA ILE A 105 -15.44 -5.35 -3.93
C ILE A 105 -14.59 -6.53 -3.46
N TYR A 106 -14.03 -6.44 -2.27
CA TYR A 106 -13.27 -7.54 -1.69
C TYR A 106 -14.20 -8.64 -1.18
N ASP A 107 -13.94 -9.89 -1.58
CA ASP A 107 -14.82 -11.04 -1.29
C ASP A 107 -14.67 -11.63 0.13
N ASN A 108 -13.79 -11.08 0.96
CA ASN A 108 -13.58 -11.50 2.36
C ASN A 108 -13.17 -12.98 2.53
N GLU A 109 -12.46 -13.54 1.55
CA GLU A 109 -11.99 -14.93 1.63
C GLU A 109 -10.90 -15.15 2.71
N ALA A 110 -11.01 -16.26 3.44
CA ALA A 110 -10.05 -16.65 4.46
C ALA A 110 -8.81 -17.31 3.85
N LEU A 111 -7.79 -16.50 3.51
CA LEU A 111 -6.56 -16.99 2.86
C LEU A 111 -5.44 -17.41 3.83
N GLY A 112 -5.54 -17.05 5.12
CA GLY A 112 -4.47 -17.28 6.08
C GLY A 112 -3.24 -16.39 5.84
N CYS A 113 -2.04 -16.94 6.03
CA CYS A 113 -0.76 -16.23 5.81
C CYS A 113 0.11 -17.01 4.81
N PRO A 114 -0.23 -16.99 3.51
CA PRO A 114 0.58 -17.66 2.50
C PRO A 114 1.91 -16.94 2.28
N ASP A 115 2.91 -17.69 1.82
CA ASP A 115 4.18 -17.10 1.38
C ASP A 115 3.94 -16.08 0.27
N ARG A 116 4.60 -14.92 0.36
CA ARG A 116 4.43 -13.82 -0.59
C ARG A 116 5.72 -13.57 -1.36
N LEU A 117 5.60 -13.50 -2.69
CA LEU A 117 6.70 -13.07 -3.56
C LEU A 117 6.93 -11.56 -3.44
N VAL A 118 8.18 -11.14 -3.65
CA VAL A 118 8.54 -9.72 -3.71
C VAL A 118 7.80 -9.05 -4.85
N ILE A 119 7.25 -7.86 -4.57
CA ILE A 119 6.54 -7.05 -5.55
C ILE A 119 7.57 -6.28 -6.39
N THR A 120 7.41 -6.35 -7.71
CA THR A 120 8.30 -5.73 -8.70
C THR A 120 7.52 -4.82 -9.65
N PRO A 121 8.19 -3.90 -10.38
CA PRO A 121 7.53 -3.10 -11.41
C PRO A 121 6.87 -3.93 -12.53
N LEU A 122 7.27 -5.20 -12.71
CA LEU A 122 6.62 -6.11 -13.64
C LEU A 122 5.29 -6.62 -13.07
N THR A 123 5.27 -7.05 -11.80
CA THR A 123 4.03 -7.50 -11.16
C THR A 123 3.00 -6.38 -11.02
N ASP A 124 3.44 -5.13 -10.80
CA ASP A 124 2.53 -3.97 -10.76
C ASP A 124 1.83 -3.76 -12.11
N ARG A 125 2.59 -3.86 -13.21
CA ARG A 125 2.03 -3.78 -14.57
C ARG A 125 1.07 -4.92 -14.86
N CYS A 126 1.34 -6.13 -14.35
CA CYS A 126 0.40 -7.25 -14.45
C CYS A 126 -0.91 -6.93 -13.72
N TYR A 127 -0.87 -6.40 -12.50
CA TYR A 127 -2.07 -6.02 -11.75
C TYR A 127 -2.91 -4.97 -12.49
N ILE A 128 -2.28 -3.94 -13.06
CA ILE A 128 -3.00 -2.93 -13.86
C ILE A 128 -3.67 -3.59 -15.07
N SER A 129 -2.93 -4.41 -15.82
CA SER A 129 -3.45 -5.06 -17.03
C SER A 129 -4.61 -6.00 -16.71
N ILE A 130 -4.50 -6.79 -15.64
CA ILE A 130 -5.57 -7.68 -15.17
C ILE A 130 -6.78 -6.88 -14.72
N ALA A 131 -6.58 -5.81 -13.94
CA ALA A 131 -7.67 -4.98 -13.46
C ALA A 131 -8.46 -4.36 -14.63
N GLN A 132 -7.75 -3.84 -15.63
CA GLN A 132 -8.35 -3.28 -16.84
C GLN A 132 -9.09 -4.33 -17.66
N ALA A 133 -8.54 -5.53 -17.81
CA ALA A 133 -9.19 -6.62 -18.54
C ALA A 133 -10.48 -7.10 -17.86
N LEU A 134 -10.52 -7.09 -16.51
CA LEU A 134 -11.68 -7.50 -15.72
C LEU A 134 -12.70 -6.38 -15.47
N GLY A 135 -12.30 -5.12 -15.65
CA GLY A 135 -13.15 -3.94 -15.44
C GLY A 135 -13.96 -3.51 -16.67
N ILE A 136 -13.84 -4.24 -17.80
CA ILE A 136 -14.65 -4.09 -19.02
C ILE A 136 -16.00 -4.78 -18.83
#